data_AF-V7H037-F1
#
_entry.id   AF-V7H037-F1
#
_cell.length_a   1.000
_cell.length_b   1.000
_cell.length_c   1.000
_cell.angle_alpha   90.00
_cell.angle_beta   90.00
_cell.angle_gamma   90.00
#
_symmetry.space_group_name_H-M   'P 1'
#
loop_
_entity.id
_entity.type
_entity.pdbx_description
1 polymer ?
#
loop_
_entity_poly.entity_id
_entity_poly.type
_entity_poly.pdbx_seq_one_letter_code
_entity_poly.pdbx_strand_id
1 'polypeptide(L)' 'MDNVVPFRKAVPCVEVTETCGEWFVRVVEKDQEIARSFNQESFALSFAEGQRIRLGLAKVVRL' A
#
# COMPACT_ATOMS: atom_id res chain seq x y z
N MET A 1 -20.48 -6.38 -25.17
CA MET A 1 -20.62 -6.80 -23.76
C MET A 1 -19.40 -6.31 -23.05
N ASP A 2 -19.43 -5.03 -22.73
CA ASP A 2 -18.34 -4.33 -22.06
C ASP A 2 -18.51 -4.66 -20.59
N ASN A 3 -17.75 -5.64 -20.11
CA ASN A 3 -17.70 -5.96 -18.69
C ASN A 3 -17.00 -4.80 -17.99
N VAL A 4 -17.77 -3.73 -17.73
CA VAL A 4 -17.39 -2.69 -16.77
C VAL A 4 -17.39 -3.37 -15.42
N VAL A 5 -16.22 -3.90 -15.02
CA VAL A 5 -15.99 -4.32 -13.65
C VAL A 5 -16.36 -3.11 -12.80
N PRO A 6 -17.32 -3.22 -11.87
CA PRO A 6 -17.61 -2.11 -10.98
C PRO A 6 -16.29 -1.79 -10.30
N PHE A 7 -15.80 -0.56 -10.44
CA PHE A 7 -14.71 -0.04 -9.62
C PHE A 7 -15.17 -0.24 -8.17
N ARG A 8 -14.84 -1.40 -7.58
CA ARG A 8 -14.99 -1.61 -6.16
C ARG A 8 -14.07 -0.56 -5.58
N LYS A 9 -14.66 0.49 -4.99
CA LYS A 9 -13.92 1.50 -4.23
C LYS A 9 -12.89 0.76 -3.41
N ALA A 10 -11.64 0.86 -3.83
CA ALA A 10 -10.59 0.05 -3.23
C ALA A 10 -10.48 0.49 -1.77
N VAL A 11 -10.64 -0.47 -0.85
CA VAL A 11 -10.60 -0.17 0.59
C VAL A 11 -9.22 0.40 0.87
N PRO A 12 -9.13 1.58 1.53
CA PRO A 12 -7.83 2.15 1.83
C PRO A 12 -6.99 1.17 2.64
N CYS A 13 -5.80 0.85 2.13
CA CYS A 13 -4.89 -0.07 2.78
C CYS A 13 -3.44 0.37 2.54
N VAL A 14 -2.57 -0.04 3.46
CA VAL A 14 -1.13 0.09 3.32
C VAL A 14 -0.55 -1.30 3.50
N GLU A 15 0.13 -1.77 2.47
CA GLU A 15 0.75 -3.09 2.41
C GLU A 15 2.25 -2.93 2.22
N VAL A 16 3.02 -3.78 2.89
CA VAL A 16 4.47 -3.86 2.75
C VAL A 16 4.82 -5.28 2.34
N THR A 17 5.64 -5.42 1.31
CA THR A 17 6.07 -6.71 0.77
C THR A 17 7.56 -6.68 0.54
N GLU A 18 8.25 -7.78 0.87
CA GLU A 18 9.65 -7.97 0.52
C GLU A 18 9.73 -8.79 -0.79
N THR A 19 10.57 -8.37 -1.72
CA THR A 19 10.88 -9.15 -2.93
C THR A 19 12.35 -8.99 -3.27
N CYS A 20 13.07 -10.11 -3.27
CA CYS A 20 14.49 -10.17 -3.64
C CYS A 20 15.39 -9.17 -2.87
N GLY A 21 15.10 -8.91 -1.59
CA GLY A 21 15.84 -7.97 -0.75
C GLY A 21 15.45 -6.49 -0.93
N GLU A 22 14.48 -6.19 -1.78
CA GLU A 22 13.83 -4.88 -1.88
C GLU A 22 12.48 -4.89 -1.18
N TRP A 23 12.13 -3.75 -0.59
CA TRP A 23 10.88 -3.56 0.15
C TRP A 23 9.94 -2.68 -0.62
N PHE A 24 8.74 -3.16 -0.88
CA PHE A 24 7.70 -2.45 -1.62
C PHE A 24 6.59 -2.07 -0.67
N VAL A 25 6.20 -0.80 -0.69
CA VAL A 25 5.03 -0.30 0.04
C VAL A 25 3.96 0.06 -0.98
N ARG A 26 2.85 -0.66 -0.92
CA ARG A 26 1.64 -0.40 -1.70
C ARG A 26 0.64 0.37 -0.83
N VAL A 27 0.15 1.49 -1.35
CA VAL A 27 -0.82 2.34 -0.67
C VAL A 27 -2.01 2.52 -1.60
N VAL A 28 -3.18 2.16 -1.11
CA VAL A 28 -4.43 2.27 -1.83
C VAL A 28 -5.29 3.35 -1.17
N GLU A 29 -5.78 4.30 -1.95
CA GLU A 29 -6.65 5.39 -1.49
C GLU A 29 -7.65 5.77 -2.58
N LYS A 30 -8.95 5.59 -2.33
CA LYS A 30 -10.05 6.14 -3.14
C LYS A 30 -9.79 6.04 -4.66
N ASP A 31 -9.57 4.79 -5.11
CA ASP A 31 -9.35 4.42 -6.52
C ASP A 31 -7.95 4.76 -7.09
N GLN A 32 -7.05 5.30 -6.26
CA GLN A 32 -5.63 5.42 -6.58
C GLN A 32 -4.82 4.37 -5.83
N GLU A 33 -3.82 3.84 -6.52
CA GLU A 33 -2.83 2.94 -5.97
C GLU A 33 -1.45 3.51 -6.27
N ILE A 34 -0.62 3.62 -5.25
CA ILE A 34 0.78 3.96 -5.40
C ILE A 34 1.62 2.82 -4.83
N ALA A 35 2.69 2.48 -5.54
CA ALA A 35 3.71 1.57 -5.06
C ALA A 35 5.05 2.31 -4.98
N ARG A 36 5.78 2.12 -3.89
CA ARG A 36 7.12 2.68 -3.72
C ARG A 36 8.07 1.60 -3.20
N SER A 37 9.21 1.47 -3.86
CA SER A 37 10.29 0.57 -3.44
C SER A 37 11.30 1.28 -2.53
N PHE A 38 11.94 0.49 -1.67
CA PHE A 38 12.96 0.90 -0.73
C PHE A 38 13.99 -0.22 -0.59
N ASN A 39 15.27 0.14 -0.54
CA ASN A 39 16.35 -0.83 -0.31
C ASN A 39 16.47 -1.26 1.16
N GLN A 40 15.85 -0.52 2.08
CA GLN A 40 15.97 -0.75 3.51
C GLN A 40 14.59 -0.91 4.16
N GLU A 41 14.43 -1.98 4.95
CA GLU A 41 13.19 -2.30 5.65
C GLU A 41 12.72 -1.13 6.51
N SER A 42 13.60 -0.56 7.34
CA SER A 42 13.25 0.51 8.28
C SER A 42 12.64 1.73 7.59
N PHE A 43 13.10 2.08 6.39
CA PHE A 43 12.53 3.17 5.59
C PHE A 43 11.18 2.80 5.00
N ALA A 44 11.03 1.58 4.47
CA ALA A 44 9.74 1.09 3.98
C ALA A 44 8.69 1.13 5.09
N LEU A 45 9.03 0.67 6.29
CA LEU A 45 8.12 0.68 7.44
C LEU A 45 7.79 2.08 7.93
N SER A 46 8.78 2.97 8.01
CA SER A 46 8.55 4.35 8.42
C SER A 46 7.61 5.06 7.44
N PHE A 47 7.80 4.82 6.14
CA PHE A 47 6.91 5.33 5.11
C PHE A 47 5.51 4.74 5.23
N ALA A 48 5.40 3.41 5.36
CA ALA A 48 4.12 2.72 5.52
C ALA A 48 3.34 3.20 6.75
N GLU A 49 4.02 3.40 7.87
CA GLU A 49 3.41 3.89 9.10
C GLU A 49 2.91 5.34 8.96
N GLY A 50 3.69 6.20 8.28
CA GLY A 50 3.24 7.54 7.93
C GLY A 50 1.98 7.53 7.04
N GLN A 51 1.91 6.62 6.08
CA GLN A 51 0.73 6.46 5.22
C GLN A 51 -0.47 5.88 5.98
N ARG A 52 -0.23 4.93 6.90
CA ARG A 52 -1.25 4.38 7.80
C ARG A 52 -1.92 5.49 8.60
N ILE A 53 -1.12 6.37 9.21
CA ILE A 53 -1.61 7.50 10.00
C ILE A 53 -2.37 8.49 9.11
N ARG A 54 -1.81 8.86 7.94
CA ARG A 54 -2.46 9.77 6.97
C ARG A 54 -3.83 9.28 6.54
N LEU A 55 -3.97 7.97 6.31
CA LEU A 55 -5.21 7.32 5.89
C LEU A 55 -6.14 6.93 7.04
N GLY A 56 -5.74 7.14 8.30
CA GLY A 56 -6.52 6.77 9.48
C GLY A 56 -6.70 5.26 9.66
N LEU A 57 -5.75 4.45 9.19
CA LEU A 57 -5.82 3.00 9.23
C LEU A 57 -5.35 2.44 10.57
N ALA A 58 -5.95 1.35 11.02
CA ALA A 58 -5.58 0.72 12.29
C ALA A 58 -4.21 0.03 12.24
N LYS A 59 -3.84 -0.53 11.08
CA LYS A 59 -2.59 -1.29 10.91
C LYS A 59 -2.05 -1.21 9.48
N VAL A 60 -0.74 -1.38 9.34
CA VAL A 60 -0.09 -1.77 8.09
C VAL A 60 -0.20 -3.28 7.93
N VAL A 61 -0.46 -3.75 6.71
CA VAL A 61 -0.44 -5.17 6.37
C VAL A 61 0.95 -5.51 5.84
N ARG A 62 1.54 -6.61 6.31
CA ARG A 62 2.79 -7.16 5.75
C ARG A 62 2.46 -8.45 5.02
N LEU A 63 2.91 -8.58 3.77
CA LEU A 63 2.67 -9.72 2.88
C LEU A 63 3.96 -10.52 2.67
#